data_AF-A0A975Q373-F1
#
_entry.id   AF-A0A975Q373-F1
#
_cell.length_a   1.000
_cell.length_b   1.000
_cell.length_c   1.000
_cell.angle_alpha   90.00
_cell.angle_beta   90.00
_cell.angle_gamma   90.00
#
_symmetry.space_group_name_H-M   'P 1'
#
loop_
_entity.id
_entity.type
_entity.pdbx_description
1 polymer ?
#
loop_
_entity_poly.entity_id
_entity_poly.type
_entity_poly.pdbx_seq_one_letter_code
_entity_poly.pdbx_strand_id
1 'polypeptide(L)'
;MGCLCQGCGRDHSRSADLSAVIIRRLLPIISLVALLPLTTAAIDRPAYGSVCERGGDQAIWVPAGEALIGDDRGYPEERPSYRVKVPGFWIDRHEVTNAQYARFVAVTGYVTQVERQGESVVFRPPGLGERPVEPSQWWHIVKGADWRHPEGPGSDLAGRDDYPVVQLSYADALAYARWAGRSLPSEEQFERAAGAGQPDTLTQPGPDAANSWQGEFPVQNDAVDGHKGLAPVGCYKPNAFGLQDMIGNAWEWTKSWYLPGHGPMVSNESAPDNPSFDPAQPDARARVIKGGSFLCAPNYCARYRPAARHAQDELYAASHLGFRTIDSARAGPGQPAVPQAGRHGI
;
A
#
# COMPACT_ATOMS: atom_id res chain seq x y z
N MET A 1 -1.21 -17.80 -17.89
CA MET A 1 -0.99 -18.60 -16.66
C MET A 1 0.26 -18.05 -16.01
N GLY A 2 0.13 -17.00 -15.19
CA GLY A 2 1.30 -16.22 -14.77
C GLY A 2 0.88 -14.97 -14.00
N CYS A 3 0.39 -15.17 -12.79
CA CYS A 3 0.42 -14.18 -11.73
C CYS A 3 0.77 -14.98 -10.50
N LEU A 4 1.75 -14.52 -9.73
CA LEU A 4 1.90 -14.67 -8.28
C LEU A 4 3.34 -14.36 -7.90
N CYS A 5 3.48 -13.49 -6.90
CA CYS A 5 4.71 -13.05 -6.24
C CYS A 5 5.83 -14.10 -6.17
N GLN A 6 6.62 -14.27 -7.23
CA GLN A 6 7.86 -15.05 -7.22
C GLN A 6 9.01 -14.07 -6.97
N GLY A 7 9.29 -13.77 -5.70
CA GLY A 7 10.34 -12.81 -5.38
C GLY A 7 10.98 -12.91 -4.00
N CYS A 8 10.59 -13.85 -3.13
CA CYS A 8 11.20 -13.97 -1.81
C CYS A 8 11.34 -15.43 -1.37
N GLY A 9 12.31 -16.13 -1.95
CA GLY A 9 12.84 -17.37 -1.40
C GLY A 9 14.28 -17.14 -0.94
N ARG A 10 14.54 -17.17 0.37
CA ARG A 10 15.88 -17.43 0.91
C ARG A 10 15.88 -18.68 1.77
N ASP A 11 16.43 -19.71 1.15
CA ASP A 11 17.32 -20.75 1.66
C ASP A 11 17.78 -20.59 3.12
N HIS A 12 17.35 -21.51 3.97
CA HIS A 12 18.09 -21.93 5.17
C HIS A 12 17.93 -23.43 5.40
N SER A 13 18.81 -24.19 4.76
CA SER A 13 19.21 -25.50 5.25
C SER A 13 20.14 -25.34 6.46
N ARG A 14 19.79 -25.96 7.61
CA ARG A 14 20.64 -26.92 8.35
C ARG A 14 20.14 -27.19 9.79
N SER A 15 20.16 -28.49 10.10
CA SER A 15 20.47 -29.11 11.39
C SER A 15 19.37 -29.19 12.44
N ALA A 16 18.58 -30.26 12.34
CA ALA A 16 18.08 -30.97 13.50
C ALA A 16 19.24 -31.64 14.27
N ASP A 17 18.95 -31.88 15.56
CA ASP A 17 19.28 -33.09 16.33
C ASP A 17 20.31 -32.92 17.46
N LEU A 18 19.84 -33.14 18.70
CA LEU A 18 20.55 -33.94 19.70
C LEU A 18 19.61 -34.29 20.85
N SER A 19 19.54 -35.61 21.06
CA SER A 19 18.66 -36.33 21.96
C SER A 19 19.17 -36.41 23.41
N ALA A 20 18.20 -36.51 24.32
CA ALA A 20 18.11 -37.46 25.45
C ALA A 20 18.99 -37.34 26.75
N VAL A 21 18.24 -37.13 27.84
CA VAL A 21 18.15 -37.94 29.10
C VAL A 21 19.35 -38.00 30.05
N ILE A 22 19.18 -37.49 31.29
CA ILE A 22 19.51 -38.20 32.54
C ILE A 22 18.47 -37.90 33.64
N ILE A 23 17.84 -38.98 34.14
CA ILE A 23 16.91 -39.04 35.27
C ILE A 23 17.71 -39.14 36.58
N ARG A 24 17.39 -38.32 37.60
CA ARG A 24 17.65 -38.68 39.01
C ARG A 24 16.55 -38.17 39.94
N ARG A 25 16.03 -39.12 40.72
CA ARG A 25 14.89 -39.05 41.64
C ARG A 25 15.23 -38.30 42.93
N LEU A 26 14.38 -37.36 43.36
CA LEU A 26 14.11 -37.05 44.78
C LEU A 26 12.64 -36.63 44.93
N LEU A 27 11.93 -37.27 45.87
CA LEU A 27 10.52 -37.08 46.25
C LEU A 27 10.33 -35.80 47.11
N PRO A 28 9.08 -35.33 47.36
CA PRO A 28 8.71 -33.93 47.26
C PRO A 28 8.83 -33.17 48.59
N ILE A 29 9.31 -31.93 48.52
CA ILE A 29 9.05 -30.92 49.55
C ILE A 29 7.78 -30.20 49.10
N ILE A 30 6.66 -30.54 49.72
CA ILE A 30 5.41 -29.79 49.60
C ILE A 30 5.62 -28.47 50.33
N SER A 31 6.19 -27.48 49.63
CA SER A 31 6.10 -26.09 50.03
C SER A 31 4.70 -25.60 49.70
N LEU A 32 3.97 -25.22 50.74
CA LEU A 32 2.67 -24.58 50.70
C LEU A 32 2.80 -23.23 49.97
N VAL A 33 2.78 -23.26 48.64
CA VAL A 33 2.54 -22.06 47.83
C VAL A 33 1.05 -21.82 47.87
N ALA A 34 0.65 -20.76 48.59
CA ALA A 34 -0.71 -20.28 48.53
C ALA A 34 -1.08 -20.06 47.06
N LEU A 35 -2.06 -20.80 46.57
CA LEU A 35 -2.77 -20.50 45.32
C LEU A 35 -3.49 -19.17 45.53
N LEU A 36 -2.76 -18.06 45.36
CA LEU A 36 -3.39 -16.82 44.97
C LEU A 36 -3.97 -17.09 43.58
N PRO A 37 -5.28 -16.86 43.35
CA PRO A 37 -5.80 -16.89 42.00
C PRO A 37 -5.00 -15.87 41.20
N LEU A 38 -4.17 -16.36 40.28
CA LEU A 38 -3.71 -15.57 39.15
C LEU A 38 -4.96 -15.28 38.35
N THR A 39 -5.70 -14.26 38.76
CA THR A 39 -6.56 -13.52 37.84
C THR A 39 -5.61 -13.03 36.77
N THR A 40 -5.53 -13.75 35.66
CA THR A 40 -5.18 -13.14 34.38
C THR A 40 -6.25 -12.09 34.14
N ALA A 41 -6.06 -10.92 34.74
CA ALA A 41 -6.63 -9.72 34.17
C ALA A 41 -6.06 -9.72 32.75
N ALA A 42 -6.90 -10.10 31.78
CA ALA A 42 -6.65 -9.73 30.41
C ALA A 42 -6.34 -8.24 30.49
N ILE A 43 -5.10 -7.88 30.19
CA ILE A 43 -4.78 -6.48 29.95
C ILE A 43 -5.63 -6.18 28.72
N ASP A 44 -6.79 -5.58 28.97
CA ASP A 44 -7.65 -5.00 27.98
C ASP A 44 -6.81 -3.87 27.38
N ARG A 45 -5.97 -4.24 26.41
CA ARG A 45 -5.26 -3.26 25.61
C ARG A 45 -6.39 -2.47 24.97
N PRO A 46 -6.47 -1.15 25.17
CA PRO A 46 -7.49 -0.38 24.50
C PRO A 46 -7.39 -0.73 23.02
N ALA A 47 -8.47 -1.25 22.45
CA ALA A 47 -8.59 -1.28 21.00
C ALA A 47 -8.24 0.14 20.56
N TYR A 48 -7.17 0.30 19.80
CA TYR A 48 -6.78 1.61 19.28
C TYR A 48 -7.95 2.04 18.38
N GLY A 49 -8.90 2.75 18.97
CA GLY A 49 -10.02 3.35 18.28
C GLY A 49 -9.47 4.57 17.58
N SER A 50 -8.86 4.35 16.43
CA SER A 50 -8.55 5.41 15.48
C SER A 50 -9.87 6.12 15.17
N VAL A 51 -10.06 7.32 15.71
CA VAL A 51 -11.08 8.22 15.18
C VAL A 51 -10.58 8.62 13.80
N CYS A 52 -11.24 8.11 12.75
CA CYS A 52 -10.83 8.37 11.37
C CYS A 52 -11.18 9.82 10.99
N GLU A 53 -10.24 10.72 11.25
CA GLU A 53 -10.36 12.15 10.97
C GLU A 53 -10.05 12.45 9.50
N ARG A 54 -11.03 12.16 8.65
CA ARG A 54 -10.96 12.30 7.19
C ARG A 54 -10.53 13.70 6.72
N GLY A 55 -10.98 14.76 7.40
CA GLY A 55 -10.84 16.14 6.92
C GLY A 55 -11.63 16.46 5.64
N GLY A 56 -12.31 15.50 5.01
CA GLY A 56 -13.00 15.65 3.71
C GLY A 56 -12.04 15.54 2.51
N ASP A 57 -12.50 15.89 1.30
CA ASP A 57 -11.74 15.86 0.03
C ASP A 57 -10.61 16.93 -0.03
N GLN A 58 -9.87 17.12 1.06
CA GLN A 58 -8.85 18.14 1.21
C GLN A 58 -7.56 17.72 0.53
N ALA A 59 -7.03 18.61 -0.30
CA ALA A 59 -5.65 18.52 -0.75
C ALA A 59 -4.74 19.31 0.20
N ILE A 60 -3.57 18.75 0.49
CA ILE A 60 -2.51 19.30 1.34
C ILE A 60 -1.38 19.84 0.46
N TRP A 61 -0.85 21.01 0.81
CA TRP A 61 0.29 21.60 0.12
C TRP A 61 1.59 20.99 0.62
N VAL A 62 2.36 20.40 -0.28
CA VAL A 62 3.74 19.99 -0.03
C VAL A 62 4.65 21.07 -0.63
N PRO A 63 5.43 21.83 0.18
CA PRO A 63 6.26 22.93 -0.32
C PRO A 63 7.36 22.41 -1.24
N ALA A 64 7.94 23.20 -2.15
CA ALA A 64 9.09 22.73 -2.95
C ALA A 64 10.30 22.37 -2.05
N GLY A 65 11.12 21.41 -2.47
CA GLY A 65 12.34 21.07 -1.71
C GLY A 65 13.14 19.92 -2.30
N GLU A 66 14.33 19.69 -1.74
CA GLU A 66 15.12 18.50 -2.02
C GLU A 66 14.54 17.29 -1.27
N ALA A 67 14.55 16.12 -1.91
CA ALA A 67 14.23 14.84 -1.30
C ALA A 67 15.33 13.83 -1.60
N LEU A 68 15.61 12.96 -0.63
CA LEU A 68 16.35 11.73 -0.84
C LEU A 68 15.33 10.67 -1.27
N ILE A 69 15.52 10.11 -2.46
CA ILE A 69 14.69 9.05 -3.03
C ILE A 69 15.45 7.73 -2.96
N GLY A 70 14.76 6.66 -2.54
CA GLY A 70 15.33 5.33 -2.34
C GLY A 70 16.02 5.18 -0.97
N ASP A 71 16.43 3.95 -0.67
CA ASP A 71 17.16 3.60 0.55
C ASP A 71 18.17 2.48 0.27
N ASP A 72 19.46 2.78 0.38
CA ASP A 72 20.55 1.82 0.12
C ASP A 72 20.60 0.66 1.15
N ARG A 73 19.84 0.75 2.24
CA ARG A 73 19.69 -0.29 3.25
C ARG A 73 18.53 -1.24 2.94
N GLY A 74 17.57 -0.79 2.12
CA GLY A 74 16.32 -1.48 1.81
C GLY A 74 16.45 -2.55 0.72
N TYR A 75 15.34 -2.82 0.02
CA TYR A 75 15.30 -3.81 -1.07
C TYR A 75 16.20 -3.39 -2.26
N PRO A 76 16.66 -4.33 -3.11
CA PRO A 76 17.53 -4.00 -4.25
C PRO A 76 16.96 -2.93 -5.19
N GLU A 77 15.65 -2.96 -5.44
CA GLU A 77 14.96 -2.00 -6.30
C GLU A 77 14.90 -0.58 -5.73
N GLU A 78 15.11 -0.42 -4.42
CA GLU A 78 15.17 0.87 -3.72
C GLU A 78 16.54 1.55 -3.86
N ARG A 79 17.45 0.97 -4.67
CA ARG A 79 18.83 1.44 -4.82
C ARG A 79 19.15 1.85 -6.27
N PRO A 80 20.18 2.69 -6.46
CA PRO A 80 20.83 3.53 -5.46
C PRO A 80 19.93 4.66 -4.96
N SER A 81 20.10 5.07 -3.71
CA SER A 81 19.47 6.30 -3.23
C SER A 81 20.04 7.53 -3.95
N TYR A 82 19.21 8.54 -4.25
CA TYR A 82 19.65 9.76 -4.94
C TYR A 82 18.85 10.99 -4.50
N ARG A 83 19.46 12.17 -4.61
CA ARG A 83 18.79 13.45 -4.28
C ARG A 83 18.18 14.09 -5.52
N VAL A 84 16.97 14.60 -5.37
CA VAL A 84 16.25 15.33 -6.43
C VAL A 84 15.48 16.51 -5.87
N LYS A 85 15.40 17.60 -6.64
CA LYS A 85 14.51 18.73 -6.32
C LYS A 85 13.11 18.41 -6.82
N VAL A 86 12.15 18.40 -5.91
CA VAL A 86 10.73 18.22 -6.23
C VAL A 86 10.05 19.58 -6.09
N PRO A 87 9.35 20.07 -7.14
CA PRO A 87 8.53 21.27 -7.05
C PRO A 87 7.46 21.15 -5.96
N GLY A 88 6.86 22.28 -5.56
CA GLY A 88 5.70 22.24 -4.67
C GLY A 88 4.46 21.77 -5.42
N PHE A 89 3.58 21.03 -4.74
CA PHE A 89 2.33 20.53 -5.31
C PHE A 89 1.27 20.33 -4.23
N TRP A 90 0.01 20.33 -4.64
CA TRP A 90 -1.09 19.86 -3.80
C TRP A 90 -1.27 18.35 -3.99
N ILE A 91 -1.57 17.61 -2.92
CA ILE A 91 -1.83 16.17 -2.94
C ILE A 91 -3.01 15.84 -2.04
N ASP A 92 -3.84 14.89 -2.43
CA ASP A 92 -4.96 14.45 -1.60
C ASP A 92 -4.46 13.97 -0.24
N ARG A 93 -5.18 14.37 0.82
CA ARG A 93 -4.83 14.07 2.21
C ARG A 93 -4.74 12.55 2.48
N HIS A 94 -5.60 11.78 1.83
CA HIS A 94 -5.73 10.32 1.95
C HIS A 94 -6.03 9.71 0.58
N GLU A 95 -6.15 8.38 0.48
CA GLU A 95 -6.50 7.70 -0.78
C GLU A 95 -7.90 8.10 -1.29
N VAL A 96 -8.13 7.95 -2.61
CA VAL A 96 -9.46 8.17 -3.17
C VAL A 96 -10.45 7.16 -2.60
N THR A 97 -11.61 7.63 -2.15
CA THR A 97 -12.62 6.77 -1.52
C THR A 97 -13.60 6.16 -2.52
N ASN A 98 -14.29 5.10 -2.09
CA ASN A 98 -15.42 4.53 -2.83
C ASN A 98 -16.49 5.58 -3.15
N ALA A 99 -16.85 6.45 -2.20
CA ALA A 99 -17.84 7.50 -2.43
C ALA A 99 -17.36 8.55 -3.45
N GLN A 100 -16.06 8.89 -3.45
CA GLN A 100 -15.46 9.78 -4.43
C GLN A 100 -15.48 9.16 -5.84
N TYR A 101 -15.05 7.90 -5.96
CA TYR A 101 -15.04 7.17 -7.22
C TYR A 101 -16.47 6.94 -7.76
N ALA A 102 -17.43 6.65 -6.89
CA ALA A 102 -18.84 6.50 -7.26
C ALA A 102 -19.41 7.78 -7.88
N ARG A 103 -19.01 8.98 -7.41
CA ARG A 103 -19.41 10.26 -8.04
C ARG A 103 -18.84 10.39 -9.44
N PHE A 104 -17.57 10.05 -9.64
CA PHE A 104 -16.95 10.02 -10.97
C PHE A 104 -17.76 9.12 -11.91
N VAL A 105 -18.07 7.89 -11.49
CA VAL A 105 -18.80 6.95 -12.33
C VAL A 105 -20.24 7.41 -12.57
N ALA A 106 -20.93 7.95 -11.56
CA ALA A 106 -22.29 8.47 -11.71
C ALA A 106 -22.39 9.62 -12.72
N VAL A 107 -21.38 10.51 -12.76
CA VAL A 107 -21.33 11.65 -13.69
C VAL A 107 -20.96 11.24 -15.11
N THR A 108 -20.06 10.26 -15.26
CA THR A 108 -19.45 9.94 -16.56
C THR A 108 -20.01 8.69 -17.22
N GLY A 109 -20.70 7.82 -16.47
CA GLY A 109 -21.06 6.48 -16.93
C GLY A 109 -19.84 5.58 -17.15
N TYR A 110 -18.69 5.88 -16.52
CA TYR A 110 -17.46 5.13 -16.73
C TYR A 110 -17.61 3.66 -16.31
N VAL A 111 -17.14 2.77 -17.18
CA VAL A 111 -17.02 1.33 -16.93
C VAL A 111 -15.54 1.00 -16.91
N THR A 112 -15.05 0.52 -15.77
CA THR A 112 -13.62 0.28 -15.55
C THR A 112 -13.08 -0.80 -16.49
N GLN A 113 -11.78 -0.82 -16.71
CA GLN A 113 -11.14 -1.89 -17.45
C GLN A 113 -11.33 -3.23 -16.75
N VAL A 114 -11.29 -3.25 -15.42
CA VAL A 114 -11.54 -4.45 -14.61
C VAL A 114 -12.95 -4.98 -14.82
N GLU A 115 -13.97 -4.12 -14.87
CA GLU A 115 -15.35 -4.52 -15.19
C GLU A 115 -15.46 -5.11 -16.61
N ARG A 116 -14.73 -4.55 -17.59
CA ARG A 116 -14.71 -5.06 -18.97
C ARG A 116 -13.98 -6.40 -19.11
N GLN A 117 -12.92 -6.61 -18.33
CA GLN A 117 -12.20 -7.88 -18.24
C GLN A 117 -13.04 -8.93 -17.52
N GLY A 118 -13.83 -8.51 -16.54
CA GLY A 118 -14.80 -9.35 -15.83
C GLY A 118 -14.19 -10.21 -14.72
N GLU A 119 -12.96 -9.92 -14.28
CA GLU A 119 -12.30 -10.58 -13.15
C GLU A 119 -11.21 -9.69 -12.55
N SER A 120 -10.88 -9.95 -11.29
CA SER A 120 -9.79 -9.25 -10.61
C SER A 120 -9.11 -10.11 -9.55
N VAL A 121 -7.99 -9.64 -9.01
CA VAL A 121 -7.19 -10.38 -8.04
C VAL A 121 -7.65 -10.07 -6.62
N VAL A 122 -8.06 -11.09 -5.88
CA VAL A 122 -8.60 -10.98 -4.52
C VAL A 122 -7.72 -11.75 -3.56
N PHE A 123 -7.31 -11.10 -2.47
CA PHE A 123 -6.65 -11.77 -1.36
C PHE A 123 -7.67 -12.58 -0.54
N ARG A 124 -7.37 -13.85 -0.25
CA ARG A 124 -8.11 -14.65 0.74
C ARG A 124 -7.09 -15.39 1.60
N PRO A 125 -7.08 -15.20 2.94
CA PRO A 125 -6.14 -15.94 3.77
C PRO A 125 -6.43 -17.46 3.68
N PRO A 126 -5.40 -18.31 3.69
CA PRO A 126 -5.60 -19.75 3.68
C PRO A 126 -6.19 -20.24 5.00
N GLY A 127 -6.78 -21.45 4.98
CA GLY A 127 -7.34 -22.07 6.18
C GLY A 127 -6.29 -22.36 7.25
N LEU A 128 -6.68 -22.25 8.52
CA LEU A 128 -5.82 -22.64 9.65
C LEU A 128 -5.42 -24.13 9.52
N GLY A 129 -4.14 -24.40 9.27
CA GLY A 129 -3.58 -25.75 9.17
C GLY A 129 -3.14 -26.18 7.77
N GLU A 130 -3.36 -25.36 6.75
CA GLU A 130 -2.85 -25.61 5.40
C GLU A 130 -1.37 -25.24 5.33
N ARG A 131 -0.46 -26.20 5.55
CA ARG A 131 0.99 -26.02 5.34
C ARG A 131 1.55 -27.12 4.43
N PRO A 132 2.48 -26.81 3.51
CA PRO A 132 3.09 -25.49 3.25
C PRO A 132 2.09 -24.51 2.61
N VAL A 133 2.32 -23.21 2.82
CA VAL A 133 1.53 -22.15 2.19
C VAL A 133 2.33 -21.56 1.04
N GLU A 134 1.80 -21.65 -0.18
CA GLU A 134 2.34 -21.04 -1.40
C GLU A 134 1.52 -19.82 -1.80
N PRO A 135 2.11 -18.81 -2.47
CA PRO A 135 1.37 -17.60 -2.87
C PRO A 135 0.04 -17.83 -3.60
N SER A 136 -0.05 -18.90 -4.39
CA SER A 136 -1.28 -19.32 -5.09
C SER A 136 -2.44 -19.68 -4.18
N GLN A 137 -2.18 -19.93 -2.90
CA GLN A 137 -3.21 -20.27 -1.93
C GLN A 137 -3.88 -19.04 -1.33
N TRP A 138 -3.35 -17.83 -1.54
CA TRP A 138 -3.94 -16.61 -0.98
C TRP A 138 -4.25 -15.49 -1.98
N TRP A 139 -3.81 -15.58 -3.23
CA TRP A 139 -4.32 -14.71 -4.30
C TRP A 139 -5.16 -15.50 -5.29
N HIS A 140 -6.37 -15.03 -5.51
CA HIS A 140 -7.33 -15.67 -6.40
C HIS A 140 -7.74 -14.71 -7.49
N ILE A 141 -7.73 -15.18 -8.74
CA ILE A 141 -8.47 -14.52 -9.82
C ILE A 141 -9.94 -14.84 -9.60
N VAL A 142 -10.74 -13.80 -9.34
CA VAL A 142 -12.17 -13.94 -9.01
C VAL A 142 -12.99 -13.27 -10.10
N LYS A 143 -13.77 -14.07 -10.82
CA LYS A 143 -14.72 -13.60 -11.82
C LYS A 143 -15.77 -12.69 -11.17
N GLY A 144 -15.98 -11.52 -11.77
CA GLY A 144 -16.87 -10.46 -11.31
C GLY A 144 -16.44 -9.79 -10.01
N ALA A 145 -15.15 -9.90 -9.63
CA ALA A 145 -14.55 -8.96 -8.70
C ALA A 145 -14.21 -7.67 -9.44
N ASP A 146 -14.65 -6.54 -8.89
CA ASP A 146 -14.39 -5.19 -9.39
C ASP A 146 -14.51 -4.19 -8.22
N TRP A 147 -14.44 -2.89 -8.50
CA TRP A 147 -14.47 -1.87 -7.46
C TRP A 147 -15.81 -1.79 -6.69
N ARG A 148 -16.94 -2.24 -7.28
CA ARG A 148 -18.25 -2.34 -6.62
C ARG A 148 -18.41 -3.64 -5.85
N HIS A 149 -17.70 -4.68 -6.29
CA HIS A 149 -17.75 -6.03 -5.77
C HIS A 149 -16.33 -6.52 -5.38
N PRO A 150 -15.65 -5.89 -4.40
CA PRO A 150 -14.21 -6.03 -4.21
C PRO A 150 -13.71 -7.45 -3.83
N GLU A 151 -14.59 -8.30 -3.30
CA GLU A 151 -14.30 -9.71 -2.96
C GLU A 151 -14.91 -10.72 -3.97
N GLY A 152 -15.64 -10.21 -4.98
CA GLY A 152 -16.38 -10.98 -5.98
C GLY A 152 -17.88 -10.67 -6.00
N PRO A 153 -18.66 -11.31 -6.89
CA PRO A 153 -20.04 -10.92 -7.25
C PRO A 153 -21.05 -10.87 -6.11
N GLY A 154 -20.74 -11.49 -4.97
CA GLY A 154 -21.60 -11.51 -3.78
C GLY A 154 -21.28 -10.44 -2.74
N SER A 155 -20.21 -9.66 -2.92
CA SER A 155 -19.90 -8.54 -2.02
C SER A 155 -20.41 -7.22 -2.59
N ASP A 156 -20.41 -6.16 -1.77
CA ASP A 156 -20.82 -4.82 -2.17
C ASP A 156 -20.03 -3.76 -1.38
N LEU A 157 -20.43 -2.50 -1.55
CA LEU A 157 -19.86 -1.36 -0.85
C LEU A 157 -20.68 -0.89 0.35
N ALA A 158 -21.62 -1.70 0.86
CA ALA A 158 -22.48 -1.30 1.97
C ALA A 158 -21.63 -0.95 3.21
N GLY A 159 -21.74 0.31 3.66
CA GLY A 159 -20.95 0.82 4.80
C GLY A 159 -19.47 1.06 4.49
N ARG A 160 -19.05 1.04 3.22
CA ARG A 160 -17.65 1.19 2.79
C ARG A 160 -17.38 2.47 1.99
N ASP A 161 -18.24 3.47 2.11
CA ASP A 161 -18.14 4.75 1.40
C ASP A 161 -16.79 5.46 1.63
N ASP A 162 -16.27 5.37 2.86
CA ASP A 162 -15.03 6.01 3.31
C ASP A 162 -13.79 5.10 3.17
N TYR A 163 -13.92 3.93 2.56
CA TYR A 163 -12.78 3.05 2.31
C TYR A 163 -12.06 3.45 1.02
N PRO A 164 -10.75 3.21 0.90
CA PRO A 164 -10.04 3.43 -0.36
C PRO A 164 -10.69 2.58 -1.46
N VAL A 165 -10.90 3.18 -2.62
CA VAL A 165 -11.35 2.44 -3.80
C VAL A 165 -10.20 1.55 -4.28
N VAL A 166 -10.50 0.26 -4.51
CA VAL A 166 -9.56 -0.76 -4.98
C VAL A 166 -10.14 -1.49 -6.20
N GLN A 167 -9.45 -2.52 -6.70
CA GLN A 167 -9.84 -3.24 -7.92
C GLN A 167 -9.92 -2.31 -9.15
N LEU A 168 -8.93 -1.44 -9.30
CA LEU A 168 -8.78 -0.51 -10.42
C LEU A 168 -7.46 -0.74 -11.16
N SER A 169 -7.51 -0.73 -12.50
CA SER A 169 -6.30 -0.69 -13.32
C SER A 169 -5.65 0.70 -13.25
N TYR A 170 -4.42 0.82 -13.77
CA TYR A 170 -3.76 2.13 -13.87
C TYR A 170 -4.59 3.12 -14.71
N ALA A 171 -5.20 2.65 -15.79
CA ALA A 171 -6.01 3.48 -16.67
C ALA A 171 -7.30 3.97 -15.98
N ASP A 172 -7.86 3.17 -15.08
CA ASP A 172 -9.05 3.52 -14.30
C ASP A 172 -8.74 4.64 -13.29
N ALA A 173 -7.60 4.54 -12.60
CA ALA A 173 -7.10 5.59 -11.70
C ALA A 173 -6.78 6.89 -12.48
N LEU A 174 -6.15 6.76 -13.64
CA LEU A 174 -5.82 7.90 -14.50
C LEU A 174 -7.08 8.59 -15.08
N ALA A 175 -8.12 7.82 -15.42
CA ALA A 175 -9.39 8.37 -15.89
C ALA A 175 -10.08 9.22 -14.81
N TYR A 176 -10.12 8.73 -13.57
CA TYR A 176 -10.61 9.50 -12.43
C TYR A 176 -9.79 10.78 -12.23
N ALA A 177 -8.46 10.67 -12.19
CA ALA A 177 -7.59 11.82 -11.94
C ALA A 177 -7.82 12.91 -13.00
N ARG A 178 -7.92 12.55 -14.28
CA ARG A 178 -8.21 13.47 -15.38
C ARG A 178 -9.59 14.13 -15.25
N TRP A 179 -10.62 13.36 -14.92
CA TRP A 179 -11.96 13.89 -14.69
C TRP A 179 -11.99 14.92 -13.55
N ALA A 180 -11.23 14.66 -12.48
CA ALA A 180 -11.10 15.58 -11.35
C ALA A 180 -10.23 16.82 -11.65
N GLY A 181 -9.64 16.94 -12.85
CA GLY A 181 -8.68 18.00 -13.17
C GLY A 181 -7.34 17.85 -12.44
N ARG A 182 -7.01 16.63 -12.04
CA ARG A 182 -5.82 16.24 -11.26
C ARG A 182 -4.89 15.36 -12.10
N SER A 183 -3.80 14.89 -11.50
CA SER A 183 -2.95 13.81 -12.03
C SER A 183 -2.59 12.81 -10.93
N LEU A 184 -2.06 11.64 -11.29
CA LEU A 184 -1.42 10.75 -10.32
C LEU A 184 -0.07 11.36 -9.89
N PRO A 185 0.45 11.07 -8.68
CA PRO A 185 1.78 11.51 -8.28
C PRO A 185 2.87 10.81 -9.11
N SER A 186 4.04 11.44 -9.30
CA SER A 186 5.26 10.68 -9.61
C SER A 186 5.75 9.92 -8.38
N GLU A 187 6.61 8.93 -8.59
CA GLU A 187 7.29 8.24 -7.49
C GLU A 187 7.98 9.23 -6.52
N GLU A 188 8.71 10.22 -7.04
CA GLU A 188 9.42 11.21 -6.23
C GLU A 188 8.47 12.12 -5.47
N GLN A 189 7.33 12.50 -6.09
CA GLN A 189 6.30 13.28 -5.42
C GLN A 189 5.67 12.47 -4.28
N PHE A 190 5.34 11.21 -4.53
CA PHE A 190 4.78 10.32 -3.50
C PHE A 190 5.75 10.13 -2.34
N GLU A 191 6.99 9.73 -2.63
CA GLU A 191 7.98 9.41 -1.59
C GLU A 191 8.34 10.65 -0.78
N ARG A 192 8.46 11.82 -1.42
CA ARG A 192 8.66 13.07 -0.71
C ARG A 192 7.48 13.42 0.20
N ALA A 193 6.26 13.24 -0.30
CA ALA A 193 5.05 13.50 0.47
C ALA A 193 4.95 12.54 1.66
N ALA A 194 5.27 11.25 1.47
CA ALA A 194 5.24 10.20 2.48
C ALA A 194 6.32 10.40 3.56
N GLY A 195 7.57 10.62 3.13
CA GLY A 195 8.71 10.76 4.03
C GLY A 195 8.68 12.07 4.83
N ALA A 196 8.07 13.13 4.31
CA ALA A 196 7.87 14.41 5.00
C ALA A 196 9.12 14.98 5.71
N GLY A 197 10.29 14.80 5.08
CA GLY A 197 11.58 15.25 5.59
C GLY A 197 12.19 14.37 6.69
N GLN A 198 11.59 13.22 7.00
CA GLN A 198 12.10 12.24 7.95
C GLN A 198 12.81 11.09 7.21
N PRO A 199 13.87 10.52 7.80
CA PRO A 199 14.52 9.33 7.26
C PRO A 199 13.61 8.10 7.40
N ASP A 200 13.73 7.18 6.46
CA ASP A 200 12.97 5.92 6.48
C ASP A 200 13.46 4.96 7.58
N THR A 201 12.56 4.11 8.07
CA THR A 201 12.81 3.09 9.08
C THR A 201 12.50 1.71 8.51
N LEU A 202 13.40 0.74 8.68
CA LEU A 202 13.18 -0.64 8.20
C LEU A 202 12.27 -1.48 9.13
N THR A 203 11.82 -0.91 10.25
CA THR A 203 10.95 -1.56 11.22
C THR A 203 9.47 -1.42 10.85
N GLN A 204 8.63 -2.33 11.33
CA GLN A 204 7.18 -2.19 11.18
C GLN A 204 6.69 -0.89 11.83
N PRO A 205 5.80 -0.13 11.17
CA PRO A 205 5.13 1.00 11.80
C PRO A 205 4.32 0.54 13.02
N GLY A 206 4.17 1.44 13.99
CA GLY A 206 3.28 1.21 15.14
C GLY A 206 1.80 1.11 14.72
N PRO A 207 0.94 0.53 15.56
CA PRO A 207 -0.49 0.33 15.26
C PRO A 207 -1.29 1.63 15.09
N ASP A 208 -0.76 2.78 15.53
CA ASP A 208 -1.35 4.11 15.33
C ASP A 208 -0.79 4.85 14.09
N ALA A 209 0.23 4.28 13.44
CA ALA A 209 0.95 4.90 12.33
C ALA A 209 0.51 4.39 10.96
N ALA A 210 0.12 3.11 10.83
CA ALA A 210 -0.32 2.55 9.55
C ALA A 210 -1.13 1.25 9.73
N ASN A 211 -2.04 0.99 8.79
CA ASN A 211 -2.67 -0.33 8.62
C ASN A 211 -1.71 -1.30 7.93
N SER A 212 -1.29 -2.35 8.63
CA SER A 212 -0.36 -3.37 8.13
C SER A 212 -0.70 -4.75 8.72
N TRP A 213 0.03 -5.80 8.38
CA TRP A 213 -0.24 -7.12 8.93
C TRP A 213 0.56 -7.35 10.22
N GLN A 214 -0.12 -7.64 11.33
CA GLN A 214 0.52 -8.14 12.56
C GLN A 214 0.19 -9.61 12.77
N GLY A 215 1.21 -10.43 13.03
CA GLY A 215 1.07 -11.88 13.20
C GLY A 215 1.74 -12.68 12.07
N GLU A 216 1.40 -13.95 11.96
CA GLU A 216 1.97 -14.86 10.96
C GLU A 216 1.25 -14.70 9.60
N PHE A 217 1.78 -13.84 8.73
CA PHE A 217 1.30 -13.79 7.34
C PHE A 217 1.51 -15.14 6.64
N PRO A 218 0.56 -15.66 5.84
CA PRO A 218 -0.77 -15.11 5.51
C PRO A 218 -1.93 -15.70 6.35
N VAL A 219 -1.63 -16.50 7.38
CA VAL A 219 -2.61 -17.35 8.08
C VAL A 219 -3.24 -16.69 9.31
N GLN A 220 -2.54 -15.76 9.95
CA GLN A 220 -2.98 -15.12 11.19
C GLN A 220 -2.70 -13.62 11.15
N ASN A 221 -3.77 -12.81 11.10
CA ASN A 221 -3.72 -11.37 11.34
C ASN A 221 -4.35 -11.05 12.71
N ASP A 222 -3.52 -10.55 13.63
CA ASP A 222 -3.88 -10.18 14.99
C ASP A 222 -4.63 -8.83 15.06
N ALA A 223 -4.63 -8.04 13.99
CA ALA A 223 -5.31 -6.73 13.87
C ALA A 223 -5.04 -5.81 15.07
N VAL A 224 -3.77 -5.72 15.47
CA VAL A 224 -3.33 -4.84 16.57
C VAL A 224 -3.56 -3.37 16.21
N ASP A 225 -3.51 -3.05 14.93
CA ASP A 225 -3.84 -1.74 14.35
C ASP A 225 -5.35 -1.48 14.16
N GLY A 226 -6.20 -2.44 14.55
CA GLY A 226 -7.65 -2.35 14.45
C GLY A 226 -8.27 -2.94 13.18
N HIS A 227 -7.48 -3.35 12.17
CA HIS A 227 -8.01 -3.74 10.86
C HIS A 227 -7.36 -5.02 10.30
N LYS A 228 -8.19 -6.01 9.94
CA LYS A 228 -7.72 -7.22 9.22
C LYS A 228 -7.61 -7.04 7.70
N GLY A 229 -8.30 -6.04 7.18
CA GLY A 229 -8.40 -5.71 5.77
C GLY A 229 -8.07 -4.23 5.57
N LEU A 230 -8.64 -3.63 4.52
CA LEU A 230 -8.64 -2.17 4.40
C LEU A 230 -9.26 -1.51 5.64
N ALA A 231 -8.75 -0.34 5.97
CA ALA A 231 -9.33 0.58 6.93
C ALA A 231 -10.06 1.70 6.16
N PRO A 232 -11.04 2.40 6.77
CA PRO A 232 -11.46 3.70 6.27
C PRO A 232 -10.25 4.63 6.11
N VAL A 233 -10.34 5.57 5.19
CA VAL A 233 -9.30 6.58 5.02
C VAL A 233 -9.24 7.54 6.21
N GLY A 234 -8.05 8.06 6.49
CA GLY A 234 -7.78 9.03 7.54
C GLY A 234 -7.77 8.46 8.95
N CYS A 235 -7.63 7.14 9.13
CA CYS A 235 -7.61 6.51 10.45
C CYS A 235 -6.28 6.64 11.18
N TYR A 236 -5.17 6.75 10.46
CA TYR A 236 -3.83 6.76 11.07
C TYR A 236 -3.28 8.18 11.22
N LYS A 237 -2.28 8.30 12.10
CA LYS A 237 -1.68 9.59 12.43
C LYS A 237 -1.11 10.28 11.18
N PRO A 238 -1.43 11.57 10.95
CA PRO A 238 -0.85 12.30 9.83
C PRO A 238 0.67 12.47 10.01
N ASN A 239 1.40 12.47 8.89
CA ASN A 239 2.83 12.79 8.88
C ASN A 239 3.06 14.30 9.06
N ALA A 240 4.33 14.74 9.00
CA ALA A 240 4.70 16.13 9.26
C ALA A 240 4.11 17.16 8.25
N PHE A 241 3.60 16.71 7.10
CA PHE A 241 2.86 17.57 6.17
C PHE A 241 1.34 17.56 6.41
N GLY A 242 0.82 16.68 7.26
CA GLY A 242 -0.62 16.52 7.47
C GLY A 242 -1.26 15.43 6.61
N LEU A 243 -0.45 14.63 5.91
CA LEU A 243 -0.91 13.54 5.04
C LEU A 243 -1.15 12.26 5.84
N GLN A 244 -2.21 11.54 5.51
CA GLN A 244 -2.60 10.29 6.15
C GLN A 244 -2.46 9.12 5.17
N ASP A 245 -2.28 7.93 5.74
CA ASP A 245 -2.28 6.65 5.03
C ASP A 245 -1.27 6.59 3.87
N MET A 246 -0.20 7.39 3.94
CA MET A 246 0.87 7.38 2.94
C MET A 246 1.66 6.05 2.92
N ILE A 247 1.51 5.27 3.99
CA ILE A 247 2.07 3.93 4.14
C ILE A 247 1.00 2.99 4.71
N GLY A 248 1.00 1.73 4.27
CA GLY A 248 0.00 0.74 4.65
C GLY A 248 -1.34 0.97 3.96
N ASN A 249 -2.40 0.38 4.52
CA ASN A 249 -3.77 0.42 4.01
C ASN A 249 -3.90 -0.08 2.56
N ALA A 250 -3.86 0.77 1.54
CA ALA A 250 -3.80 0.37 0.15
C ALA A 250 -2.48 0.78 -0.51
N TRP A 251 -1.95 -0.09 -1.38
CA TRP A 251 -0.93 0.34 -2.35
C TRP A 251 -1.48 1.46 -3.21
N GLU A 252 -0.60 2.32 -3.72
CA GLU A 252 -1.02 3.47 -4.50
C GLU A 252 -0.31 3.59 -5.84
N TRP A 253 -1.11 3.73 -6.90
CA TRP A 253 -0.61 4.02 -8.25
C TRP A 253 0.17 5.33 -8.32
N THR A 254 1.33 5.29 -8.97
CA THR A 254 2.05 6.49 -9.43
C THR A 254 2.12 6.50 -10.95
N LYS A 255 2.37 7.67 -11.54
CA LYS A 255 2.57 7.81 -12.99
C LYS A 255 3.95 7.34 -13.47
N SER A 256 4.88 7.07 -12.55
CA SER A 256 6.24 6.69 -12.90
C SER A 256 6.28 5.28 -13.50
N TRP A 257 7.04 5.12 -14.57
CA TRP A 257 7.35 3.81 -15.13
C TRP A 257 8.30 3.05 -14.21
N TYR A 258 8.13 1.73 -14.11
CA TYR A 258 9.01 0.91 -13.28
C TYR A 258 10.29 0.53 -14.04
N LEU A 259 11.42 0.68 -13.35
CA LEU A 259 12.71 0.08 -13.69
C LEU A 259 13.24 -0.66 -12.45
N PRO A 260 14.14 -1.65 -12.61
CA PRO A 260 14.58 -2.53 -11.51
C PRO A 260 15.43 -1.85 -10.43
N GLY A 261 15.72 -0.57 -10.59
CA GLY A 261 16.45 0.26 -9.64
C GLY A 261 16.21 1.73 -9.94
N HIS A 262 16.70 2.59 -9.05
CA HIS A 262 16.61 4.03 -9.26
C HIS A 262 17.68 4.53 -10.24
N GLY A 263 17.27 5.38 -11.16
CA GLY A 263 18.16 6.26 -11.91
C GLY A 263 17.54 7.66 -11.95
N PRO A 264 18.32 8.74 -12.17
CA PRO A 264 17.73 10.05 -12.42
C PRO A 264 16.77 9.95 -13.62
N MET A 265 15.51 10.29 -13.34
CA MET A 265 14.30 9.98 -14.10
C MET A 265 14.39 9.99 -15.64
N VAL A 266 13.84 8.92 -16.25
CA VAL A 266 13.15 8.94 -17.56
C VAL A 266 11.68 9.34 -17.31
N SER A 267 11.45 10.58 -16.90
CA SER A 267 10.11 11.12 -16.55
C SER A 267 9.27 11.52 -17.77
N ASN A 268 9.43 10.87 -18.91
CA ASN A 268 8.68 11.28 -20.09
C ASN A 268 7.37 10.48 -20.21
N GLU A 269 6.29 11.02 -19.63
CA GLU A 269 4.91 10.54 -19.82
C GLU A 269 4.48 10.52 -21.30
N SER A 270 5.15 11.31 -22.15
CA SER A 270 4.86 11.45 -23.58
C SER A 270 5.83 10.68 -24.49
N ALA A 271 6.80 9.95 -23.94
CA ALA A 271 7.71 9.13 -24.75
C ALA A 271 6.97 7.86 -25.22
N PRO A 272 6.80 7.64 -26.53
CA PRO A 272 6.13 6.46 -27.07
C PRO A 272 6.85 5.14 -26.70
N ASP A 273 8.15 5.22 -26.44
CA ASP A 273 9.06 4.07 -26.26
C ASP A 273 9.57 3.92 -24.81
N ASN A 274 8.80 4.34 -23.80
CA ASN A 274 9.30 4.34 -22.41
C ASN A 274 9.59 2.90 -21.91
N PRO A 275 10.82 2.60 -21.44
CA PRO A 275 11.33 1.24 -21.27
C PRO A 275 10.94 0.62 -19.93
N SER A 276 9.66 0.62 -19.54
CA SER A 276 9.29 -0.06 -18.29
C SER A 276 9.78 -1.51 -18.34
N PHE A 277 10.52 -1.94 -17.33
CA PHE A 277 11.11 -3.26 -17.32
C PHE A 277 11.08 -3.83 -15.91
N ASP A 278 10.28 -4.88 -15.76
CA ASP A 278 10.31 -5.76 -14.60
C ASP A 278 10.88 -7.12 -15.06
N PRO A 279 12.05 -7.56 -14.54
CA PRO A 279 12.63 -8.86 -14.88
C PRO A 279 11.69 -10.03 -14.58
N ALA A 280 10.75 -9.88 -13.63
CA ALA A 280 9.76 -10.90 -13.32
C ALA A 280 8.65 -10.98 -14.37
N GLN A 281 8.40 -9.89 -15.10
CA GLN A 281 7.34 -9.76 -16.11
C GLN A 281 7.82 -8.90 -17.30
N PRO A 282 8.76 -9.40 -18.12
CA PRO A 282 9.43 -8.58 -19.14
C PRO A 282 8.51 -8.08 -20.26
N ASP A 283 7.37 -8.75 -20.47
CA ASP A 283 6.39 -8.38 -21.49
C ASP A 283 5.30 -7.42 -20.96
N ALA A 284 5.26 -7.18 -19.65
CA ALA A 284 4.26 -6.33 -19.01
C ALA A 284 4.70 -4.86 -18.99
N ARG A 285 3.72 -3.96 -19.18
CA ARG A 285 3.94 -2.52 -18.99
C ARG A 285 3.75 -2.17 -17.52
N ALA A 286 4.86 -2.01 -16.81
CA ALA A 286 4.84 -1.84 -15.36
C ALA A 286 4.96 -0.37 -14.91
N ARG A 287 4.11 0.03 -13.96
CA ARG A 287 4.20 1.29 -13.22
C ARG A 287 4.76 1.04 -11.82
N VAL A 288 5.25 2.10 -11.20
CA VAL A 288 5.63 2.06 -9.79
C VAL A 288 4.38 2.22 -8.93
N ILE A 289 4.18 1.31 -7.98
CA ILE A 289 3.26 1.49 -6.85
C ILE A 289 4.06 1.76 -5.57
N LYS A 290 3.51 2.58 -4.67
CA LYS A 290 4.16 3.03 -3.43
C LYS A 290 3.25 2.82 -2.20
N GLY A 291 3.83 2.87 -1.00
CA GLY A 291 3.11 2.90 0.27
C GLY A 291 2.98 1.55 0.99
N GLY A 292 2.92 0.43 0.26
CA GLY A 292 2.54 -0.85 0.88
C GLY A 292 1.03 -0.97 1.07
N SER A 293 0.57 -2.04 1.71
CA SER A 293 -0.86 -2.25 2.00
C SER A 293 -1.06 -2.90 3.36
N PHE A 294 -2.31 -3.11 3.77
CA PHE A 294 -2.70 -3.87 4.96
C PHE A 294 -2.15 -5.31 4.98
N LEU A 295 -1.68 -5.84 3.84
CA LEU A 295 -1.05 -7.16 3.74
C LEU A 295 0.47 -7.15 4.00
N CYS A 296 1.08 -5.97 4.13
CA CYS A 296 2.52 -5.86 4.35
C CYS A 296 2.88 -6.32 5.77
N ALA A 297 3.79 -7.29 5.87
CA ALA A 297 4.21 -7.94 7.11
C ALA A 297 5.74 -8.02 7.19
N PRO A 298 6.36 -7.94 8.39
CA PRO A 298 7.81 -8.06 8.54
C PRO A 298 8.37 -9.39 8.03
N ASN A 299 7.58 -10.46 8.13
CA ASN A 299 7.96 -11.82 7.75
C ASN A 299 7.66 -12.17 6.27
N TYR A 300 7.19 -11.20 5.47
CA TYR A 300 6.85 -11.43 4.06
C TYR A 300 7.16 -10.22 3.16
N CYS A 301 6.53 -9.08 3.42
CA CYS A 301 6.63 -7.88 2.58
C CYS A 301 6.69 -6.63 3.46
N ALA A 302 7.90 -6.15 3.75
CA ALA A 302 8.16 -4.95 4.57
C ALA A 302 8.17 -3.67 3.73
N ARG A 303 7.16 -3.51 2.86
CA ARG A 303 7.02 -2.36 1.94
C ARG A 303 6.08 -1.26 2.44
N TYR A 304 5.72 -1.27 3.72
CA TYR A 304 4.98 -0.22 4.43
C TYR A 304 5.84 1.03 4.73
N ARG A 305 6.66 1.46 3.77
CA ARG A 305 7.70 2.48 3.95
C ARG A 305 7.70 3.48 2.80
N PRO A 306 8.05 4.75 3.03
CA PRO A 306 8.14 5.75 1.96
C PRO A 306 9.07 5.35 0.80
N ALA A 307 10.26 4.80 1.11
CA ALA A 307 11.23 4.40 0.08
C ALA A 307 10.81 3.14 -0.67
N ALA A 308 9.97 2.30 -0.06
CA ALA A 308 9.55 1.06 -0.69
C ALA A 308 8.75 1.31 -1.96
N ARG A 309 8.98 0.43 -2.93
CA ARG A 309 8.40 0.47 -4.27
C ARG A 309 8.16 -0.94 -4.77
N HIS A 310 7.26 -1.09 -5.72
CA HIS A 310 7.04 -2.34 -6.42
C HIS A 310 6.62 -2.08 -7.88
N ALA A 311 6.94 -3.02 -8.76
CA ALA A 311 6.43 -3.05 -10.13
C ALA A 311 4.99 -3.54 -10.15
N GLN A 312 4.12 -2.87 -10.87
CA GLN A 312 2.75 -3.35 -11.09
C GLN A 312 2.38 -3.18 -12.55
N ASP A 313 1.97 -4.26 -13.19
CA ASP A 313 1.43 -4.24 -14.55
C ASP A 313 0.16 -3.37 -14.58
N GLU A 314 0.14 -2.41 -15.50
CA GLU A 314 -0.93 -1.42 -15.66
C GLU A 314 -2.33 -2.01 -15.86
N LEU A 315 -2.42 -3.27 -16.31
CA LEU A 315 -3.67 -3.99 -16.57
C LEU A 315 -4.21 -4.76 -15.36
N TYR A 316 -3.36 -5.11 -14.39
CA TYR A 316 -3.77 -5.94 -13.26
C TYR A 316 -4.13 -5.11 -12.04
N ALA A 317 -5.39 -5.23 -11.64
CA ALA A 317 -5.91 -4.69 -10.40
C ALA A 317 -5.91 -5.74 -9.28
N ALA A 318 -5.94 -5.27 -8.03
CA ALA A 318 -5.98 -6.14 -6.85
C ALA A 318 -6.77 -5.51 -5.71
N SER A 319 -7.26 -6.35 -4.79
CA SER A 319 -8.06 -5.97 -3.61
C SER A 319 -7.32 -5.12 -2.57
N HIS A 320 -6.06 -4.77 -2.83
CA HIS A 320 -5.22 -3.97 -1.94
C HIS A 320 -4.54 -2.79 -2.64
N LEU A 321 -4.97 -2.43 -3.86
CA LEU A 321 -4.34 -1.43 -4.71
C LEU A 321 -5.37 -0.37 -5.10
N GLY A 322 -5.14 0.85 -4.62
CA GLY A 322 -5.89 2.06 -4.90
C GLY A 322 -4.97 3.16 -5.43
N PHE A 323 -5.30 4.42 -5.12
CA PHE A 323 -4.51 5.58 -5.52
C PHE A 323 -4.94 6.85 -4.79
N ARG A 324 -4.10 7.89 -4.86
CA ARG A 324 -4.44 9.28 -4.55
C ARG A 324 -4.03 10.20 -5.69
N THR A 325 -4.53 11.44 -5.69
CA THR A 325 -4.24 12.40 -6.77
C THR A 325 -3.45 13.62 -6.29
N ILE A 326 -2.87 14.33 -7.25
CA ILE A 326 -2.13 15.57 -7.05
C ILE A 326 -2.62 16.66 -8.01
N ASP A 327 -2.25 17.89 -7.69
CA ASP A 327 -2.42 19.06 -8.53
C ASP A 327 -1.20 19.96 -8.44
N SER A 328 -0.37 19.86 -9.47
CA SER A 328 0.83 20.68 -9.65
C SER A 328 0.53 22.02 -10.36
N ALA A 329 -0.68 22.22 -10.89
CA ALA A 329 -1.05 23.45 -11.60
C ALA A 329 -1.64 24.50 -10.65
N ARG A 330 -2.29 24.06 -9.57
CA ARG A 330 -2.77 24.94 -8.50
C ARG A 330 -1.59 25.57 -7.76
N ALA A 331 -1.59 26.90 -7.69
CA ALA A 331 -0.57 27.66 -6.97
C ALA A 331 -0.54 27.30 -5.48
N GLY A 332 0.67 27.33 -4.91
CA GLY A 332 0.88 27.13 -3.49
C GLY A 332 0.31 28.29 -2.65
N PRO A 333 0.11 28.08 -1.34
CA PRO A 333 -0.31 29.14 -0.42
C PRO A 333 0.62 30.37 -0.54
N GLY A 334 0.03 31.55 -0.77
CA GLY A 334 0.77 32.81 -0.89
C GLY A 334 1.52 33.00 -2.21
N GLN A 335 1.38 32.11 -3.21
CA GLN A 335 1.98 32.27 -4.53
C GLN A 335 0.94 32.72 -5.57
N PRO A 336 1.33 33.56 -6.55
CA PRO A 336 0.45 33.90 -7.68
C PRO A 336 0.16 32.65 -8.54
N ALA A 337 -1.00 32.62 -9.20
CA ALA A 337 -1.38 31.54 -10.10
C ALA A 337 -0.30 31.33 -11.18
N VAL A 338 0.11 30.08 -11.40
CA VAL A 338 1.04 29.73 -12.49
C VAL A 338 0.29 29.94 -13.81
N PRO A 339 0.80 30.75 -14.76
CA PRO A 339 0.15 30.91 -16.06
C PRO A 339 0.08 29.56 -16.77
N GLN A 340 -1.11 29.14 -17.20
CA GLN A 340 -1.22 27.99 -18.07
C GLN A 340 -0.45 28.29 -19.36
N ALA A 341 0.50 27.43 -19.73
CA ALA A 341 1.18 27.52 -21.01
C ALA A 341 0.11 27.55 -22.11
N GLY A 342 0.03 28.66 -22.84
CA GLY A 342 -1.01 28.89 -23.81
C GLY A 342 -1.08 27.73 -24.79
N ARG A 343 -2.29 27.20 -25.00
CA ARG A 343 -2.60 26.39 -26.17
C ARG A 343 -2.34 27.28 -27.39
N HIS A 344 -1.16 27.17 -27.99
CA HIS A 344 -0.93 27.70 -29.32
C HIS A 344 -1.82 26.90 -30.26
N GLY A 345 -2.90 27.53 -30.70
CA GLY A 345 -3.72 27.01 -31.78
C GLY A 345 -2.90 26.96 -33.07
N ILE A 346 -2.98 25.83 -33.74
CA ILE A 346 -2.93 25.70 -35.19
C ILE A 346 -4.09 24.78 -35.57
#